data_AF-A0A177G9D5-F1
#
_entry.id   AF-A0A177G9D5-F1
#
_cell.length_a   1.000
_cell.length_b   1.000
_cell.length_c   1.000
_cell.angle_alpha   90.00
_cell.angle_beta   90.00
_cell.angle_gamma   90.00
#
_symmetry.space_group_name_H-M   'P 1'
#
loop_
_entity.id
_entity.type
_entity.pdbx_description
1 polymer ?
#
loop_
_entity_poly.entity_id
_entity_poly.type
_entity_poly.pdbx_seq_one_letter_code
_entity_poly.pdbx_strand_id
1 'polypeptide(L)'
;MPSQRFSAPFTLPSLALYRSLRRINPAPFLFHLDLGTFSLVGSSPEILVRLREGTMTVRPLAGTRPRGKDEAEDLWLEQDLLADEKERAEHLMLIDLGRNDVGRVCQPGSVKVTERFVIERFSHVMHISSNVEGTIRPDLDALDALVAAFPAGTLTGAPKIRAMEIIDEIERSRRATYAGCIGYFGAGGDMDTCIGLRMAVVKDGMMHVQAGCGVVADSVPDLEYEETRHKARAVFRAAEEAIHYATQAKG
;
A
#
# COMPACT_ATOMS: atom_id res chain seq x y z
N MET A 1 -2.34 7.24 -10.99
CA MET A 1 -2.77 7.14 -9.58
C MET A 1 -2.66 8.48 -8.87
N PRO A 2 -3.48 9.50 -9.20
CA PRO A 2 -3.50 10.77 -8.47
C PRO A 2 -3.91 10.58 -7.01
N SER A 3 -3.57 11.55 -6.15
CA SER A 3 -3.88 11.52 -4.72
C SER A 3 -4.13 12.91 -4.15
N GLN A 4 -4.73 12.94 -2.97
CA GLN A 4 -4.97 14.17 -2.21
C GLN A 4 -4.70 13.98 -0.72
N ARG A 5 -4.29 15.07 -0.06
CA ARG A 5 -3.94 15.11 1.36
C ARG A 5 -5.05 15.74 2.19
N PHE A 6 -5.47 15.02 3.21
CA PHE A 6 -6.40 15.45 4.24
C PHE A 6 -5.61 15.73 5.53
N SER A 7 -6.02 16.76 6.28
CA SER A 7 -5.36 17.15 7.52
C SER A 7 -6.39 17.44 8.60
N ALA A 8 -6.09 17.05 9.84
CA ALA A 8 -6.91 17.39 11.00
C ALA A 8 -6.03 17.58 12.24
N PRO A 9 -6.47 18.36 13.24
CA PRO A 9 -5.81 18.42 14.53
C PRO A 9 -5.76 17.03 15.19
N PHE A 10 -4.59 16.66 15.73
CA PHE A 10 -4.39 15.47 16.54
C PHE A 10 -3.29 15.75 17.56
N THR A 11 -3.70 15.99 18.82
CA THR A 11 -2.80 16.43 19.90
C THR A 11 -2.39 15.31 20.85
N LEU A 12 -2.90 14.08 20.63
CA LEU A 12 -2.49 12.91 21.39
C LEU A 12 -1.11 12.40 20.93
N PRO A 13 -0.39 11.65 21.79
CA PRO A 13 0.82 10.95 21.36
C PRO A 13 0.55 10.06 20.13
N SER A 14 1.46 10.03 19.16
CA SER A 14 1.33 9.26 17.91
C SER A 14 1.14 7.75 18.17
N LEU A 15 1.67 7.23 19.28
CA LEU A 15 1.43 5.85 19.72
C LEU A 15 -0.06 5.55 20.00
N ALA A 16 -0.85 6.55 20.43
CA ALA A 16 -2.29 6.38 20.64
C ALA A 16 -3.01 6.09 19.30
N LEU A 17 -2.63 6.81 18.23
CA LEU A 17 -3.12 6.55 16.89
C LEU A 17 -2.73 5.16 16.41
N TYR A 18 -1.47 4.74 16.62
CA TYR A 18 -0.99 3.41 16.26
C TYR A 18 -1.81 2.30 16.92
N ARG A 19 -2.06 2.42 18.24
CA ARG A 19 -2.86 1.43 18.99
C ARG A 19 -4.28 1.32 18.45
N SER A 20 -4.92 2.43 18.11
CA SER A 20 -6.27 2.41 17.52
C SER A 20 -6.27 1.85 16.11
N LEU A 21 -5.29 2.23 15.28
CA LEU A 21 -5.17 1.73 13.91
C LEU A 21 -4.96 0.22 13.87
N ARG A 22 -4.10 -0.32 14.75
CA ARG A 22 -3.87 -1.77 14.93
C ARG A 22 -5.15 -2.53 15.29
N ARG A 23 -6.06 -1.94 16.07
CA ARG A 23 -7.33 -2.58 16.45
C ARG A 23 -8.35 -2.58 15.31
N ILE A 24 -8.50 -1.45 14.62
CA ILE A 24 -9.60 -1.27 13.66
C ILE A 24 -9.24 -1.86 12.29
N ASN A 25 -8.00 -1.68 11.85
CA ASN A 25 -7.54 -2.05 10.51
C ASN A 25 -6.17 -2.75 10.59
N PRO A 26 -6.07 -3.97 11.15
CA PRO A 26 -4.82 -4.71 11.12
C PRO A 26 -4.43 -5.06 9.67
N ALA A 27 -3.14 -4.98 9.38
CA ALA A 27 -2.55 -5.38 8.10
C ALA A 27 -1.17 -6.03 8.36
N PRO A 28 -0.57 -6.72 7.37
CA PRO A 28 0.72 -7.38 7.54
C PRO A 28 1.84 -6.42 7.97
N PHE A 29 1.78 -5.15 7.57
CA PHE A 29 2.78 -4.14 7.91
C PHE A 29 2.21 -3.03 8.79
N LEU A 30 2.28 -3.25 10.10
CA LEU A 30 1.99 -2.24 11.11
C LEU A 30 3.28 -1.55 11.52
N PHE A 31 3.29 -0.21 11.51
CA PHE A 31 4.47 0.55 11.92
C PHE A 31 4.11 1.82 12.70
N HIS A 32 4.98 2.12 13.65
CA HIS A 32 5.06 3.40 14.34
C HIS A 32 6.53 3.80 14.38
N LEU A 33 6.88 4.87 13.67
CA LEU A 33 8.23 5.41 13.62
C LEU A 33 8.20 6.81 14.23
N ASP A 34 8.79 6.98 15.40
CA ASP A 34 9.05 8.28 15.98
C ASP A 34 10.40 8.80 15.46
N LEU A 35 10.36 9.83 14.61
CA LEU A 35 11.53 10.42 13.97
C LEU A 35 11.94 11.75 14.65
N GLY A 36 11.46 11.97 15.87
CA GLY A 36 11.75 13.14 16.71
C GLY A 36 10.97 14.39 16.29
N THR A 37 11.06 14.80 15.03
CA THR A 37 10.36 16.00 14.51
C THR A 37 8.94 15.71 14.02
N PHE A 38 8.66 14.46 13.65
CA PHE A 38 7.35 13.96 13.29
C PHE A 38 7.31 12.44 13.51
N SER A 39 6.13 11.86 13.53
CA SER A 39 5.96 10.41 13.55
C SER A 39 5.25 9.90 12.31
N LEU A 40 5.59 8.69 11.88
CA LEU A 40 4.83 7.93 10.89
C LEU A 40 4.05 6.83 11.61
N VAL A 41 2.76 6.76 11.34
CA VAL A 41 1.87 5.73 11.91
C VAL A 41 1.10 5.09 10.77
N GLY A 42 1.20 3.78 10.58
CA GLY A 42 0.53 3.14 9.45
C GLY A 42 0.22 1.66 9.63
N SER A 43 -0.66 1.20 8.74
CA SER A 43 -1.09 -0.19 8.61
C SER A 43 -1.20 -0.54 7.12
N SER A 44 -0.05 -0.80 6.50
CA SER A 44 0.04 -1.02 5.07
C SER A 44 -0.32 -2.45 4.69
N PRO A 45 -1.20 -2.65 3.68
CA PRO A 45 -1.56 -3.98 3.21
C PRO A 45 -0.56 -4.56 2.21
N GLU A 46 0.31 -3.75 1.59
CA GLU A 46 1.01 -4.11 0.37
C GLU A 46 2.54 -4.07 0.54
N ILE A 47 3.19 -5.16 0.14
CA ILE A 47 4.65 -5.27 0.05
C ILE A 47 5.13 -4.37 -1.09
N LEU A 48 6.22 -3.63 -0.87
CA LEU A 48 6.91 -2.95 -1.96
C LEU A 48 7.96 -3.88 -2.57
N VAL A 49 8.99 -4.22 -1.78
CA VAL A 49 10.00 -5.22 -2.12
C VAL A 49 10.39 -5.99 -0.86
N ARG A 50 10.52 -7.30 -0.99
CA ARG A 50 11.20 -8.15 -0.02
C ARG A 50 12.41 -8.79 -0.69
N LEU A 51 13.54 -8.81 0.01
CA LEU A 51 14.70 -9.61 -0.34
C LEU A 51 15.00 -10.53 0.84
N ARG A 52 14.90 -11.85 0.65
CA ARG A 52 15.28 -12.83 1.67
C ARG A 52 16.06 -13.96 1.04
N GLU A 53 17.21 -14.28 1.61
CA GLU A 53 18.05 -15.40 1.15
C GLU A 53 18.31 -15.35 -0.38
N GLY A 54 18.56 -14.13 -0.90
CA GLY A 54 18.79 -13.89 -2.34
C GLY A 54 17.54 -13.92 -3.23
N THR A 55 16.35 -14.14 -2.68
CA THR A 55 15.07 -14.10 -3.41
C THR A 55 14.42 -12.74 -3.27
N MET A 56 14.35 -11.99 -4.37
CA MET A 56 13.57 -10.76 -4.47
C MET A 56 12.11 -11.12 -4.74
N THR A 57 11.19 -10.46 -4.03
CA THR A 57 9.75 -10.68 -4.12
C THR A 57 9.02 -9.34 -4.22
N VAL A 58 8.12 -9.25 -5.20
CA VAL A 58 7.12 -8.18 -5.33
C VAL A 58 5.74 -8.82 -5.38
N ARG A 59 4.80 -8.27 -4.61
CA ARG A 59 3.43 -8.80 -4.51
C ARG A 59 2.41 -7.68 -4.81
N PRO A 60 2.07 -7.46 -6.09
CA PRO A 60 1.03 -6.50 -6.43
C PRO A 60 -0.33 -6.95 -5.87
N LEU A 61 -1.10 -5.97 -5.42
CA LEU A 61 -2.51 -6.12 -5.04
C LEU A 61 -3.37 -5.26 -5.96
N ALA A 62 -4.49 -5.81 -6.44
CA ALA A 62 -5.47 -5.08 -7.23
C ALA A 62 -6.87 -5.66 -7.01
N GLY A 63 -7.89 -4.92 -7.44
CA GLY A 63 -9.28 -5.31 -7.25
C GLY A 63 -9.70 -5.33 -5.79
N THR A 64 -10.92 -4.88 -5.52
CA THR A 64 -11.44 -4.85 -4.16
C THR A 64 -12.90 -5.28 -4.14
N ARG A 65 -13.21 -6.16 -3.19
CA ARG A 65 -14.59 -6.39 -2.73
C ARG A 65 -14.65 -6.29 -1.21
N PRO A 66 -15.78 -5.87 -0.62
CA PRO A 66 -15.98 -5.98 0.82
C PRO A 66 -15.97 -7.46 1.23
N ARG A 67 -15.84 -7.74 2.53
CA ARG A 67 -16.12 -9.09 3.06
C ARG A 67 -17.62 -9.34 3.08
N GLY A 68 -18.02 -10.58 2.81
CA GLY A 68 -19.41 -11.02 2.91
C GLY A 68 -19.90 -11.04 4.36
N LYS A 69 -21.22 -10.90 4.56
CA LYS A 69 -21.86 -11.02 5.88
C LYS A 69 -21.90 -12.46 6.36
N ASP A 70 -21.83 -13.41 5.44
CA ASP A 70 -21.71 -14.85 5.66
C ASP A 70 -20.76 -15.50 4.64
N GLU A 71 -20.48 -16.79 4.82
CA GLU A 71 -19.55 -17.54 3.97
C GLU A 71 -20.03 -17.64 2.52
N ALA A 72 -21.35 -17.73 2.29
CA ALA A 72 -21.91 -17.84 0.95
C ALA A 72 -21.77 -16.53 0.18
N GLU A 73 -22.06 -15.39 0.81
CA GLU A 73 -21.84 -14.05 0.24
C GLU A 73 -20.35 -13.78 0.02
N ASP A 74 -19.47 -14.20 0.95
CA ASP A 74 -18.02 -14.01 0.81
C ASP A 74 -17.44 -14.81 -0.37
N LEU A 75 -17.91 -16.03 -0.59
CA LEU A 75 -17.54 -16.86 -1.74
C LEU A 75 -18.11 -16.30 -3.05
N TRP A 76 -19.33 -15.75 -3.04
CA TRP A 76 -19.90 -15.10 -4.20
C TRP A 76 -19.11 -13.84 -4.58
N LEU A 77 -18.74 -13.00 -3.60
CA LEU A 77 -17.91 -11.81 -3.81
C LEU A 77 -16.51 -12.16 -4.33
N GLU A 78 -15.94 -13.27 -3.87
CA GLU A 78 -14.68 -13.80 -4.42
C GLU A 78 -14.82 -14.14 -5.91
N GLN A 79 -15.85 -14.91 -6.27
CA GLN A 79 -16.10 -15.31 -7.65
C GLN A 79 -16.43 -14.12 -8.54
N ASP A 80 -17.19 -13.16 -8.05
CA ASP A 80 -17.48 -11.89 -8.74
C ASP A 80 -16.19 -11.12 -9.04
N LEU A 81 -15.30 -10.96 -8.05
CA LEU A 81 -14.02 -10.27 -8.24
C LEU A 81 -13.12 -10.99 -9.25
N LEU A 82 -13.08 -12.33 -9.21
CA LEU A 82 -12.31 -13.14 -10.16
C LEU A 82 -12.97 -13.27 -11.54
N ALA A 83 -14.24 -12.90 -11.68
CA ALA A 83 -14.93 -12.85 -12.97
C ALA A 83 -14.85 -11.46 -13.62
N ASP A 84 -14.54 -10.41 -12.84
CA ASP A 84 -14.43 -9.04 -13.30
C ASP A 84 -13.24 -8.86 -14.27
N GLU A 85 -13.55 -8.76 -15.57
CA GLU A 85 -12.56 -8.63 -16.63
C GLU A 85 -11.71 -7.36 -16.49
N LYS A 86 -12.29 -6.27 -15.96
CA LYS A 86 -11.58 -5.00 -15.76
C LYS A 86 -10.52 -5.16 -14.67
N GLU A 87 -10.91 -5.68 -13.52
CA GLU A 87 -10.00 -5.88 -12.38
C GLU A 87 -8.88 -6.87 -12.74
N ARG A 88 -9.20 -7.92 -13.52
CA ARG A 88 -8.19 -8.85 -14.01
C ARG A 88 -7.21 -8.24 -14.99
N ALA A 89 -7.68 -7.37 -15.88
CA ALA A 89 -6.83 -6.67 -16.83
C ALA A 89 -5.88 -5.71 -16.11
N GLU A 90 -6.39 -4.95 -15.14
CA GLU A 90 -5.57 -4.07 -14.29
C GLU A 90 -4.54 -4.87 -13.49
N HIS A 91 -4.94 -5.98 -12.88
CA HIS A 91 -4.01 -6.83 -12.13
C HIS A 91 -2.94 -7.45 -13.03
N LEU A 92 -3.30 -7.86 -14.25
CA LEU A 92 -2.33 -8.41 -15.21
C LEU A 92 -1.23 -7.40 -15.56
N MET A 93 -1.62 -6.14 -15.80
CA MET A 93 -0.67 -5.05 -16.03
C MET A 93 0.29 -4.87 -14.84
N LEU A 94 -0.21 -5.01 -13.61
CA LEU A 94 0.63 -4.90 -12.40
C LEU A 94 1.58 -6.10 -12.23
N ILE A 95 1.16 -7.31 -12.61
CA ILE A 95 2.04 -8.48 -12.67
C ILE A 95 3.17 -8.23 -13.68
N ASP A 96 2.86 -7.72 -14.87
CA ASP A 96 3.88 -7.45 -15.89
C ASP A 96 4.84 -6.34 -15.47
N LEU A 97 4.36 -5.31 -14.78
CA LEU A 97 5.23 -4.31 -14.18
C LEU A 97 6.12 -4.93 -13.09
N GLY A 98 5.56 -5.78 -12.22
CA GLY A 98 6.33 -6.52 -11.21
C GLY A 98 7.41 -7.40 -11.84
N ARG A 99 7.11 -8.08 -12.94
CA ARG A 99 8.10 -8.87 -13.71
C ARG A 99 9.21 -8.00 -14.28
N ASN A 100 8.88 -6.81 -14.79
CA ASN A 100 9.87 -5.85 -15.28
C ASN A 100 10.74 -5.30 -14.14
N ASP A 101 10.15 -5.03 -12.97
CA ASP A 101 10.85 -4.52 -11.80
C ASP A 101 11.84 -5.57 -11.26
N VAL A 102 11.39 -6.81 -11.06
CA VAL A 102 12.24 -7.94 -10.62
C VAL A 102 13.29 -8.29 -11.68
N GLY A 103 12.92 -8.31 -12.96
CA GLY A 103 13.81 -8.68 -14.07
C GLY A 103 15.00 -7.73 -14.28
N ARG A 104 14.94 -6.49 -13.77
CA ARG A 104 16.06 -5.53 -13.86
C ARG A 104 17.28 -5.92 -13.02
N VAL A 105 17.06 -6.63 -11.91
CA VAL A 105 18.09 -6.93 -10.90
C VAL A 105 18.26 -8.42 -10.60
N CYS A 106 17.34 -9.25 -11.09
CA CYS A 106 17.44 -10.71 -10.95
C CYS A 106 18.22 -11.36 -12.10
N GLN A 107 18.63 -12.60 -11.87
CA GLN A 107 19.34 -13.43 -12.85
C GLN A 107 18.39 -13.76 -14.02
N PRO A 108 18.87 -13.71 -15.28
CA PRO A 108 18.07 -14.11 -16.43
C PRO A 108 17.49 -15.52 -16.26
N GLY A 109 16.20 -15.68 -16.55
CA GLY A 109 15.50 -16.97 -16.40
C GLY A 109 15.04 -17.31 -14.98
N SER A 110 15.43 -16.54 -13.95
CA SER A 110 14.98 -16.78 -12.56
C SER A 110 13.61 -16.16 -12.23
N VAL A 111 13.15 -15.19 -13.04
CA VAL A 111 11.91 -14.44 -12.79
C VAL A 111 10.69 -15.31 -13.06
N LYS A 112 9.84 -15.47 -12.05
CA LYS A 112 8.66 -16.34 -12.08
C LYS A 112 7.48 -15.71 -11.35
N VAL A 113 6.28 -15.95 -11.85
CA VAL A 113 5.03 -15.64 -11.15
C VAL A 113 4.65 -16.89 -10.37
N THR A 114 4.92 -16.93 -9.06
CA THR A 114 4.74 -18.13 -8.22
C THR A 114 3.30 -18.32 -7.77
N GLU A 115 2.55 -17.23 -7.61
CA GLU A 115 1.12 -17.23 -7.33
C GLU A 115 0.44 -16.22 -8.26
N ARG A 116 -0.75 -16.54 -8.78
CA ARG A 116 -1.42 -15.70 -9.77
C ARG A 116 -2.92 -15.66 -9.53
N PHE A 117 -3.49 -14.46 -9.45
CA PHE A 117 -4.93 -14.22 -9.25
C PHE A 117 -5.49 -14.94 -8.01
N VAL A 118 -4.72 -14.96 -6.91
CA VAL A 118 -5.16 -15.53 -5.63
C VAL A 118 -5.92 -14.47 -4.85
N ILE A 119 -6.97 -14.88 -4.12
CA ILE A 119 -7.76 -13.96 -3.32
C ILE A 119 -7.20 -13.87 -1.91
N GLU A 120 -6.75 -12.67 -1.54
CA GLU A 120 -6.22 -12.36 -0.22
C GLU A 120 -7.30 -11.66 0.61
N ARG A 121 -7.71 -12.29 1.72
CA ARG A 121 -8.79 -11.79 2.59
C ARG A 121 -8.21 -10.99 3.76
N PHE A 122 -8.64 -9.75 3.87
CA PHE A 122 -8.39 -8.87 5.02
C PHE A 122 -9.65 -8.77 5.90
N SER A 123 -9.56 -8.00 6.99
CA SER A 123 -10.66 -7.87 7.95
C SER A 123 -11.95 -7.31 7.33
N HIS A 124 -11.83 -6.35 6.41
CA HIS A 124 -13.00 -5.62 5.84
C HIS A 124 -13.15 -5.76 4.33
N VAL A 125 -12.09 -6.21 3.64
CA VAL A 125 -12.04 -6.33 2.18
C VAL A 125 -11.25 -7.57 1.75
N MET A 126 -11.37 -7.93 0.49
CA MET A 126 -10.50 -8.89 -0.20
C MET A 126 -9.90 -8.26 -1.46
N HIS A 127 -8.71 -8.74 -1.84
CA HIS A 127 -7.97 -8.27 -3.01
C HIS A 127 -7.49 -9.44 -3.88
N ILE A 128 -7.34 -9.19 -5.19
CA ILE A 128 -6.59 -10.07 -6.08
C ILE A 128 -5.09 -9.84 -5.79
N SER A 129 -4.37 -10.92 -5.56
CA SER A 129 -2.96 -10.95 -5.20
C SER A 129 -2.20 -11.87 -6.16
N SER A 130 -1.00 -11.47 -6.56
CA SER A 130 -0.08 -12.30 -7.31
C SER A 130 1.32 -12.11 -6.77
N ASN A 131 2.16 -13.13 -6.87
CA ASN A 131 3.51 -13.10 -6.35
C ASN A 131 4.52 -13.22 -7.50
N VAL A 132 5.44 -12.25 -7.60
CA VAL A 132 6.52 -12.24 -8.60
C VAL A 132 7.85 -12.34 -7.87
N GLU A 133 8.62 -13.36 -8.21
CA GLU A 133 9.90 -13.65 -7.56
C GLU A 133 11.02 -13.78 -8.57
N GLY A 134 12.24 -13.50 -8.14
CA GLY A 134 13.47 -13.78 -8.89
C GLY A 134 14.67 -13.90 -7.97
N THR A 135 15.71 -14.58 -8.43
CA THR A 135 16.97 -14.67 -7.70
C THR A 135 17.80 -13.44 -8.03
N ILE A 136 18.15 -12.62 -7.04
CA ILE A 136 18.97 -11.43 -7.25
C ILE A 136 20.33 -11.82 -7.87
N ARG A 137 20.89 -10.95 -8.73
CA ARG A 137 22.24 -11.18 -9.25
C ARG A 137 23.26 -11.08 -8.10
N PRO A 138 24.34 -11.89 -8.13
CA PRO A 138 25.31 -11.95 -7.03
C PRO A 138 26.14 -10.68 -6.84
N ASP A 139 26.16 -9.79 -7.83
CA ASP A 139 26.84 -8.48 -7.81
C ASP A 139 25.96 -7.34 -7.27
N LEU A 140 24.69 -7.62 -6.91
CA LEU A 140 23.73 -6.63 -6.43
C LEU A 140 23.23 -6.93 -5.02
N ASP A 141 22.68 -5.91 -4.36
CA ASP A 141 22.21 -5.99 -2.99
C ASP A 141 20.74 -5.55 -2.79
N ALA A 142 20.33 -5.45 -1.52
CA ALA A 142 18.98 -5.04 -1.13
C ALA A 142 18.60 -3.63 -1.61
N LEU A 143 19.56 -2.71 -1.68
CA LEU A 143 19.30 -1.35 -2.14
C LEU A 143 19.03 -1.35 -3.65
N ASP A 144 19.78 -2.12 -4.43
CA ASP A 144 19.51 -2.31 -5.86
C ASP A 144 18.12 -2.90 -6.08
N ALA A 145 17.74 -3.91 -5.28
CA ALA A 145 16.40 -4.50 -5.34
C ALA A 145 15.30 -3.49 -5.03
N LEU A 146 15.47 -2.65 -4.00
CA LEU A 146 14.52 -1.61 -3.67
C LEU A 146 14.39 -0.58 -4.79
N VAL A 147 15.51 -0.04 -5.29
CA VAL A 147 15.53 0.98 -6.34
C VAL A 147 14.92 0.47 -7.64
N ALA A 148 15.08 -0.82 -7.95
CA ALA A 148 14.48 -1.42 -9.12
C ALA A 148 12.94 -1.35 -9.08
N ALA A 149 12.29 -1.66 -7.96
CA ALA A 149 10.82 -1.62 -7.90
C ALA A 149 10.24 -0.27 -7.48
N PHE A 150 11.05 0.61 -6.86
CA PHE A 150 10.57 1.88 -6.33
C PHE A 150 10.27 2.92 -7.44
N PRO A 151 9.19 3.72 -7.33
CA PRO A 151 8.01 3.49 -6.48
C PRO A 151 7.07 2.45 -7.10
N ALA A 152 6.17 1.91 -6.28
CA ALA A 152 5.22 0.89 -6.73
C ALA A 152 4.33 1.36 -7.89
N GLY A 153 4.06 0.43 -8.82
CA GLY A 153 3.16 0.66 -9.95
C GLY A 153 1.74 1.03 -9.54
N THR A 154 1.24 0.34 -8.52
CA THR A 154 -0.08 0.55 -7.91
C THR A 154 -0.29 1.97 -7.40
N LEU A 155 0.78 2.76 -7.21
CA LEU A 155 0.71 4.14 -6.72
C LEU A 155 1.27 5.16 -7.69
N THR A 156 1.71 4.73 -8.86
CA THR A 156 2.14 5.60 -9.95
C THR A 156 1.19 5.43 -11.13
N GLY A 157 1.42 4.38 -11.91
CA GLY A 157 0.67 3.98 -13.09
C GLY A 157 1.58 3.29 -14.09
N ALA A 158 1.05 3.01 -15.28
CA ALA A 158 1.80 2.43 -16.38
C ALA A 158 1.56 3.25 -17.66
N PRO A 159 2.62 3.65 -18.40
CA PRO A 159 4.05 3.53 -18.07
C PRO A 159 4.49 4.37 -16.86
N LYS A 160 5.33 3.81 -15.98
CA LYS A 160 5.67 4.38 -14.65
C LYS A 160 6.19 5.83 -14.71
N ILE A 161 7.16 6.11 -15.60
CA ILE A 161 7.77 7.45 -15.74
C ILE A 161 6.72 8.48 -16.16
N ARG A 162 5.97 8.20 -17.24
CA ARG A 162 4.96 9.15 -17.73
C ARG A 162 3.84 9.37 -16.71
N ALA A 163 3.43 8.33 -16.00
CA ALA A 163 2.45 8.45 -14.93
C ALA A 163 2.95 9.37 -13.79
N MET A 164 4.24 9.29 -13.43
CA MET A 164 4.84 10.17 -12.41
C MET A 164 4.94 11.62 -12.86
N GLU A 165 5.27 11.89 -14.13
CA GLU A 165 5.26 13.25 -14.69
C GLU A 165 3.86 13.89 -14.58
N ILE A 166 2.82 13.15 -14.98
CA ILE A 166 1.42 13.63 -14.88
C ILE A 166 1.05 13.88 -13.42
N ILE A 167 1.46 13.00 -12.49
CA ILE A 167 1.22 13.18 -11.05
C ILE A 167 1.86 14.50 -10.56
N ASP A 168 3.09 14.80 -10.97
CA ASP A 168 3.79 16.03 -10.60
C ASP A 168 3.12 17.28 -11.21
N GLU A 169 2.57 17.16 -12.42
CA GLU A 169 1.81 18.23 -13.09
C GLU A 169 0.50 18.58 -12.33
N ILE A 170 -0.19 17.59 -11.73
CA ILE A 170 -1.55 17.77 -11.19
C ILE A 170 -1.64 17.83 -9.66
N GLU A 171 -0.69 17.25 -8.92
CA GLU A 171 -0.74 17.27 -7.45
C GLU A 171 -0.21 18.59 -6.88
N ARG A 172 -0.99 19.19 -5.98
CA ARG A 172 -0.65 20.51 -5.38
C ARG A 172 0.58 20.50 -4.47
N SER A 173 1.04 19.32 -4.06
CA SER A 173 2.16 19.19 -3.15
C SER A 173 2.85 17.85 -3.32
N ARG A 174 4.16 17.83 -3.06
CA ARG A 174 4.93 16.59 -3.02
C ARG A 174 4.33 15.58 -2.04
N ARG A 175 4.35 14.31 -2.44
CA ARG A 175 3.85 13.17 -1.65
C ARG A 175 4.65 12.87 -0.39
N ALA A 176 5.93 13.24 -0.38
CA ALA A 176 6.87 12.93 0.69
C ALA A 176 6.86 11.42 1.02
N THR A 177 6.29 11.03 2.17
CA THR A 177 6.25 9.62 2.60
C THR A 177 5.11 8.81 1.97
N TYR A 178 4.06 9.47 1.46
CA TYR A 178 2.95 8.78 0.81
C TYR A 178 3.42 8.11 -0.49
N ALA A 179 2.98 6.86 -0.71
CA ALA A 179 3.46 6.00 -1.81
C ALA A 179 4.98 5.74 -1.78
N GLY A 180 5.66 6.09 -0.68
CA GLY A 180 7.06 5.80 -0.44
C GLY A 180 7.26 4.37 0.08
N CYS A 181 8.39 4.17 0.76
CA CYS A 181 8.82 2.89 1.27
C CYS A 181 8.99 2.97 2.79
N ILE A 182 8.45 2.00 3.52
CA ILE A 182 8.65 1.83 4.97
C ILE A 182 9.11 0.40 5.22
N GLY A 183 10.19 0.20 5.95
CA GLY A 183 10.73 -1.13 6.21
C GLY A 183 12.09 -1.10 6.87
N TYR A 184 12.85 -2.16 6.68
CA TYR A 184 14.19 -2.30 7.26
C TYR A 184 15.17 -2.99 6.31
N PHE A 185 16.45 -2.75 6.57
CA PHE A 185 17.58 -3.53 6.05
C PHE A 185 18.21 -4.31 7.21
N GLY A 186 18.30 -5.62 7.06
CA GLY A 186 18.94 -6.51 8.02
C GLY A 186 20.45 -6.56 7.81
N ALA A 187 21.20 -6.77 8.89
CA ALA A 187 22.66 -6.89 8.83
C ALA A 187 23.15 -8.07 7.96
N GLY A 188 22.30 -9.09 7.74
CA GLY A 188 22.57 -10.23 6.86
C GLY A 188 22.27 -9.99 5.38
N GLY A 189 21.88 -8.76 4.99
CA GLY A 189 21.53 -8.42 3.61
C GLY A 189 20.05 -8.59 3.25
N ASP A 190 19.25 -9.18 4.14
CA ASP A 190 17.80 -9.28 3.97
C ASP A 190 17.12 -7.90 4.08
N MET A 191 15.98 -7.73 3.39
CA MET A 191 15.17 -6.52 3.41
C MET A 191 13.68 -6.88 3.36
N ASP A 192 12.86 -6.14 4.10
CA ASP A 192 11.41 -6.26 4.03
C ASP A 192 10.78 -4.86 4.08
N THR A 193 10.08 -4.49 3.02
CA THR A 193 9.51 -3.15 2.86
C THR A 193 8.07 -3.21 2.39
N CYS A 194 7.26 -2.27 2.87
CA CYS A 194 5.91 -2.04 2.43
C CYS A 194 5.76 -0.67 1.80
N ILE A 195 4.68 -0.49 1.05
CA ILE A 195 4.35 0.80 0.47
C ILE A 195 3.79 1.71 1.57
N GLY A 196 4.16 3.00 1.56
CA GLY A 196 3.63 4.03 2.45
C GLY A 196 2.15 4.36 2.19
N LEU A 197 1.25 3.45 2.57
CA LEU A 197 -0.20 3.54 2.47
C LEU A 197 -0.90 3.37 3.81
N ARG A 198 -2.17 3.80 3.86
CA ARG A 198 -3.03 3.75 5.05
C ARG A 198 -2.25 4.19 6.30
N MET A 199 -1.63 5.36 6.16
CA MET A 199 -0.73 5.93 7.15
C MET A 199 -1.03 7.40 7.39
N ALA A 200 -0.60 7.89 8.54
CA ALA A 200 -0.58 9.29 8.90
C ALA A 200 0.85 9.76 9.15
N VAL A 201 1.13 11.00 8.74
CA VAL A 201 2.24 11.79 9.29
C VAL A 201 1.67 12.61 10.44
N VAL A 202 2.19 12.42 11.65
CA VAL A 202 1.79 13.19 12.84
C VAL A 202 2.90 14.19 13.15
N LYS A 203 2.58 15.48 13.07
CA LYS A 203 3.55 16.58 13.24
C LYS A 203 2.86 17.83 13.76
N ASP A 204 3.46 18.54 14.71
CA ASP A 204 3.01 19.85 15.20
C ASP A 204 1.52 19.90 15.60
N GLY A 205 1.05 18.86 16.30
CA GLY A 205 -0.36 18.75 16.72
C GLY A 205 -1.36 18.50 15.59
N MET A 206 -0.87 18.14 14.39
CA MET A 206 -1.66 17.80 13.22
C MET A 206 -1.38 16.36 12.79
N MET A 207 -2.40 15.70 12.25
CA MET A 207 -2.24 14.49 11.47
C MET A 207 -2.54 14.78 10.00
N HIS A 208 -1.72 14.20 9.12
CA HIS A 208 -1.88 14.29 7.67
C HIS A 208 -2.03 12.89 7.09
N VAL A 209 -3.11 12.67 6.36
CA VAL A 209 -3.42 11.39 5.70
C VAL A 209 -3.55 11.67 4.21
N GLN A 210 -2.83 10.93 3.38
CA GLN A 210 -2.91 11.03 1.94
C GLN A 210 -3.45 9.72 1.36
N ALA A 211 -4.34 9.84 0.39
CA ALA A 211 -4.97 8.72 -0.28
C ALA A 211 -5.20 9.04 -1.76
N GLY A 212 -5.11 8.00 -2.59
CA GLY A 212 -5.27 8.09 -4.04
C GLY A 212 -6.06 6.91 -4.59
N CYS A 213 -6.34 7.00 -5.88
CA CYS A 213 -7.15 6.05 -6.64
C CYS A 213 -6.51 5.78 -8.01
N GLY A 214 -6.91 4.65 -8.60
CA GLY A 214 -6.64 4.32 -10.00
C GLY A 214 -7.43 5.23 -10.90
N VAL A 215 -6.83 5.67 -12.00
CA VAL A 215 -7.57 6.37 -13.05
C VAL A 215 -7.28 5.66 -14.35
N VAL A 216 -8.34 5.12 -14.93
CA VAL A 216 -8.37 4.43 -16.21
C VAL A 216 -9.33 5.15 -17.15
N ALA A 217 -9.40 4.73 -18.40
CA ALA A 217 -10.14 5.45 -19.45
C ALA A 217 -11.65 5.59 -19.16
N ASP A 218 -12.23 4.65 -18.41
CA ASP A 218 -13.64 4.61 -18.03
C ASP A 218 -13.91 5.08 -16.59
N SER A 219 -12.91 5.64 -15.90
CA SER A 219 -13.06 6.18 -14.55
C SER A 219 -14.09 7.30 -14.48
N VAL A 220 -14.92 7.29 -13.44
CA VAL A 220 -15.93 8.31 -13.18
C VAL A 220 -15.40 9.25 -12.09
N PRO A 221 -15.13 10.55 -12.38
CA PRO A 221 -14.43 11.45 -11.46
C PRO A 221 -15.00 11.50 -10.02
N ASP A 222 -16.32 11.53 -9.88
CA ASP A 222 -16.98 11.59 -8.57
C ASP A 222 -16.78 10.29 -7.76
N LEU A 223 -16.77 9.14 -8.42
CA LEU A 223 -16.53 7.85 -7.76
C LEU A 223 -15.07 7.74 -7.30
N GLU A 224 -14.12 8.15 -8.14
CA GLU A 224 -12.70 8.17 -7.82
C GLU A 224 -12.40 9.10 -6.63
N TYR A 225 -13.03 10.28 -6.62
CA TYR A 225 -12.92 11.22 -5.51
C TYR A 225 -13.45 10.59 -4.19
N GLU A 226 -14.63 9.99 -4.21
CA GLU A 226 -15.19 9.33 -3.02
C GLU A 226 -14.36 8.13 -2.57
N GLU A 227 -13.74 7.39 -3.48
CA GLU A 227 -12.81 6.30 -3.13
C GLU A 227 -11.62 6.82 -2.32
N THR A 228 -10.98 7.91 -2.75
CA THR A 228 -9.86 8.49 -2.00
C THR A 228 -10.28 8.94 -0.60
N ARG A 229 -11.50 9.48 -0.44
CA ARG A 229 -12.07 9.86 0.86
C ARG A 229 -12.34 8.64 1.73
N HIS A 230 -12.86 7.56 1.16
CA HIS A 230 -13.10 6.30 1.86
C HIS A 230 -11.80 5.68 2.38
N LYS A 231 -10.76 5.64 1.54
CA LYS A 231 -9.42 5.17 1.92
C LYS A 231 -8.82 6.00 3.06
N ALA A 232 -8.91 7.33 3.00
CA ALA A 232 -8.41 8.21 4.07
C ALA A 232 -9.22 8.08 5.37
N ARG A 233 -10.54 7.90 5.28
CA ARG A 233 -11.46 7.80 6.43
C ARG A 233 -11.08 6.68 7.40
N ALA A 234 -10.51 5.57 6.91
CA ALA A 234 -10.05 4.48 7.77
C ALA A 234 -9.03 4.94 8.82
N VAL A 235 -8.12 5.85 8.46
CA VAL A 235 -7.09 6.38 9.38
C VAL A 235 -7.68 7.45 10.32
N PHE A 236 -8.59 8.30 9.83
CA PHE A 236 -9.28 9.27 10.68
C PHE A 236 -10.19 8.61 11.73
N ARG A 237 -10.91 7.52 11.38
CA ARG A 237 -11.67 6.74 12.35
C ARG A 237 -10.79 6.18 13.47
N ALA A 238 -9.56 5.79 13.16
CA ALA A 238 -8.61 5.37 14.18
C ALA A 238 -8.17 6.53 15.10
N ALA A 239 -8.06 7.74 14.56
CA ALA A 239 -7.79 8.94 15.35
C ALA A 239 -8.97 9.31 16.27
N GLU A 240 -10.20 9.28 15.75
CA GLU A 240 -11.44 9.49 16.52
C GLU A 240 -11.53 8.50 17.69
N GLU A 241 -11.28 7.21 17.43
CA GLU A 241 -11.26 6.17 18.46
C GLU A 241 -10.15 6.42 19.50
N ALA A 242 -8.96 6.85 19.07
CA ALA A 242 -7.88 7.19 20.00
C ALA A 242 -8.28 8.34 20.95
N ILE A 243 -8.98 9.36 20.42
CA ILE A 243 -9.51 10.48 21.19
C ILE A 243 -10.58 9.98 22.16
N HIS A 244 -11.51 9.15 21.71
CA HIS A 244 -12.57 8.58 22.54
C HIS A 244 -12.01 7.85 23.76
N TYR A 245 -11.06 6.92 23.57
CA TYR A 245 -10.40 6.22 24.69
C TYR A 245 -9.67 7.17 25.64
N ALA A 246 -8.97 8.18 25.11
CA ALA A 246 -8.23 9.12 25.94
C ALA A 246 -9.16 10.02 26.79
N THR A 247 -10.36 10.32 26.30
CA THR A 247 -11.37 11.06 27.07
C THR A 247 -12.02 10.20 28.16
N GLN A 248 -12.30 8.93 27.89
CA GLN A 248 -12.89 8.01 28.88
C GLN A 248 -11.91 7.66 30.01
N ALA A 249 -10.61 7.52 29.71
CA ALA A 249 -9.60 7.21 30.74
C ALA A 249 -9.35 8.38 31.72
N LYS A 250 -9.89 9.57 31.46
CA LYS A 250 -9.75 10.77 32.29
C LYS A 250 -10.97 11.08 33.16
N GLY A 251 -12.09 10.38 32.97
CA GLY A 251 -13.32 10.49 33.77
C GLY A 251 -13.44 9.34 34.75
#